data_AF-A0A158A1G6-F1
#
_entry.id   AF-A0A158A1G6-F1
#
_cell.length_a   1.000
_cell.length_b   1.000
_cell.length_c   1.000
_cell.angle_alpha   90.00
_cell.angle_beta   90.00
_cell.angle_gamma   90.00
#
_symmetry.space_group_name_H-M   'P 1'
#
loop_
_entity.id
_entity.type
_entity.pdbx_description
1 polymer ?
#
loop_
_entity_poly.entity_id
_entity_poly.type
_entity_poly.pdbx_seq_one_letter_code
_entity_poly.pdbx_strand_id
1 'polypeptide(L)'
;MLRELIIEYGLPLVFANVLLECLGLPLPALPTLALTGAITVSASFASASVAGLASGFAWGPLVAIVVTASVAALIGDTLWFWLGRRYGSRVLGFMCKLSISRDTCVNRSLDFFGRFGVRILAVSKFIPGLSTLAIPVAGATGIGFGSFLLYDALGALLWSGIGVAFGAIFADLVDRALAWLDLFGRGVVAIAVVALALYLAVRWWQRVSLLRRLRMARIDIAMLRALLEGEPPPLVIDVRRRERRAMDPFAIPGALLLHDDAASQLAGIARDRKLVTYCDCPSEVSAALAAKELIAHGFTDVAPLLGGLAAWRAAGYALDPLMIEDAANGAAPAIAKSSSA
;
A
#
# COMPACT_ATOMS: atom_id res chain seq x y z
N MET A 1 -20.24 21.92 22.34
CA MET A 1 -20.50 21.28 21.03
C MET A 1 -20.03 19.82 20.94
N LEU A 2 -18.73 19.49 20.89
CA LEU A 2 -18.31 18.07 20.76
C LEU A 2 -18.68 17.20 21.99
N ARG A 3 -18.57 17.78 23.19
CA ARG A 3 -18.96 17.15 24.47
C ARG A 3 -20.47 16.91 24.59
N GLU A 4 -21.30 17.83 24.10
CA GLU A 4 -22.77 17.69 24.09
C GLU A 4 -23.23 16.65 23.08
N LEU A 5 -22.60 16.60 21.89
CA LEU A 5 -22.90 15.59 20.86
C LEU A 5 -22.55 14.16 21.32
N ILE A 6 -21.48 13.99 22.11
CA ILE A 6 -21.09 12.68 22.67
C ILE A 6 -22.02 12.26 23.82
N ILE A 7 -22.54 13.21 24.60
CA ILE A 7 -23.49 12.91 25.68
C ILE A 7 -24.85 12.49 25.11
N GLU A 8 -25.29 13.06 23.99
CA GLU A 8 -26.58 12.76 23.35
C GLU A 8 -26.50 11.59 22.34
N TYR A 9 -25.39 11.43 21.61
CA TYR A 9 -25.22 10.44 20.54
C TYR A 9 -24.04 9.47 20.74
N GLY A 10 -23.47 9.34 21.95
CA GLY A 10 -22.22 8.61 22.19
C GLY A 10 -22.20 7.17 21.65
N LEU A 11 -23.23 6.37 21.93
CA LEU A 11 -23.33 4.99 21.45
C LEU A 11 -23.56 4.90 19.92
N PRO A 12 -24.52 5.64 19.32
CA PRO A 12 -24.67 5.70 17.87
C PRO A 12 -23.41 6.16 17.12
N LEU A 13 -22.67 7.12 17.68
CA LEU A 13 -21.44 7.65 17.09
C LEU A 13 -20.32 6.60 17.14
N VAL A 14 -20.15 5.91 18.27
CA VAL A 14 -19.22 4.78 18.38
C VAL A 14 -19.58 3.69 17.38
N PHE A 15 -20.86 3.32 17.30
CA PHE A 15 -21.34 2.30 16.37
C PHE A 15 -21.03 2.67 14.91
N ALA A 16 -21.43 3.86 14.47
CA ALA A 16 -21.24 4.32 13.10
C ALA A 16 -19.76 4.43 12.75
N ASN A 17 -18.93 4.99 13.65
CA ASN A 17 -17.52 5.18 13.39
C ASN A 17 -16.76 3.85 13.27
N VAL A 18 -17.01 2.91 14.19
CA VAL A 18 -16.38 1.57 14.14
C VAL A 18 -16.87 0.80 12.91
N LEU A 19 -18.16 0.87 12.58
CA LEU A 19 -18.70 0.20 11.40
C LEU A 19 -18.06 0.73 10.11
N LEU A 20 -17.96 2.06 9.96
CA LEU A 20 -17.37 2.69 8.79
C LEU A 20 -15.86 2.40 8.68
N GLU A 21 -15.13 2.37 9.80
CA GLU A 21 -13.72 1.95 9.82
C GLU A 21 -13.58 0.50 9.33
N CYS A 22 -14.37 -0.43 9.87
CA CYS A 22 -14.37 -1.83 9.44
C CYS A 22 -14.79 -2.00 7.96
N LEU A 23 -15.63 -1.11 7.43
CA LEU A 23 -15.96 -1.07 6.00
C LEU A 23 -14.83 -0.52 5.11
N GLY A 24 -13.73 -0.05 5.70
CA GLY A 24 -12.53 0.39 5.01
C GLY A 24 -12.38 1.90 4.86
N LEU A 25 -13.19 2.71 5.56
CA LEU A 25 -12.96 4.15 5.63
C LEU A 25 -11.78 4.44 6.58
N PRO A 26 -10.90 5.41 6.27
CA PRO A 26 -9.76 5.77 7.12
C PRO A 26 -10.20 6.63 8.32
N LEU A 27 -11.09 6.09 9.16
CA LEU A 27 -11.58 6.74 10.36
C LEU A 27 -10.81 6.24 11.60
N PRO A 28 -10.52 7.11 12.58
CA PRO A 28 -9.84 6.71 13.80
C PRO A 28 -10.84 6.27 14.90
N ALA A 29 -11.29 5.01 14.93
CA ALA A 29 -12.20 4.56 15.97
C ALA A 29 -11.53 4.32 17.32
N LEU A 30 -10.25 3.95 17.39
CA LEU A 30 -9.51 3.85 18.66
C LEU A 30 -9.55 5.15 19.50
N PRO A 31 -9.21 6.33 18.94
CA PRO A 31 -9.39 7.60 19.63
C PRO A 31 -10.83 7.85 20.05
N THR A 32 -11.81 7.49 19.22
CA THR A 32 -13.23 7.69 19.53
C THR A 32 -13.67 6.84 20.71
N LEU A 33 -13.21 5.59 20.79
CA LEU A 33 -13.46 4.69 21.92
C LEU A 33 -12.81 5.18 23.21
N ALA A 34 -11.56 5.65 23.13
CA ALA A 34 -10.84 6.22 24.26
C ALA A 34 -11.53 7.50 24.77
N LEU A 35 -11.93 8.40 23.87
CA LEU A 35 -12.63 9.64 24.21
C LEU A 35 -13.99 9.36 24.86
N THR A 36 -14.77 8.46 24.27
CA THR A 36 -16.09 8.10 24.80
C THR A 36 -15.94 7.40 26.16
N GLY A 37 -14.94 6.55 26.33
CA GLY A 37 -14.59 5.93 27.62
C GLY A 37 -14.24 6.97 28.69
N ALA A 38 -13.34 7.92 28.39
CA ALA A 38 -12.94 9.00 29.30
C ALA A 38 -14.12 9.88 29.75
N ILE A 39 -14.97 10.28 28.79
CA ILE A 39 -16.15 11.13 29.06
C ILE A 39 -17.18 10.37 29.91
N THR A 40 -17.37 9.08 29.65
CA THR A 40 -18.32 8.25 30.39
C THR A 40 -17.89 8.06 31.84
N VAL A 41 -16.60 7.88 32.10
CA VAL A 41 -16.06 7.80 33.45
C VAL A 41 -16.20 9.14 34.19
N SER A 42 -15.80 10.26 33.57
CA SER A 42 -15.94 11.59 34.20
C SER A 42 -17.39 11.98 34.49
N ALA A 43 -18.34 11.61 33.61
CA ALA A 43 -19.77 11.82 33.84
C ALA A 43 -20.33 10.94 34.98
N SER A 44 -19.90 9.68 35.06
CA SER A 44 -20.36 8.72 36.08
C SER A 44 -19.94 9.13 37.50
N PHE A 45 -18.75 9.74 37.65
CA PHE A 45 -18.30 10.30 38.93
C PHE A 45 -19.06 11.58 39.35
N ALA A 46 -19.52 12.39 38.39
CA ALA A 46 -20.30 13.59 38.68
C ALA A 46 -21.75 13.28 39.12
N SER A 47 -22.31 12.15 38.68
CA SER A 47 -23.67 11.70 39.03
C SER A 47 -23.75 10.73 40.22
N ALA A 48 -22.64 10.52 40.94
CA ALA A 48 -22.56 9.58 42.06
C ALA A 48 -23.29 10.11 43.30
N SER A 49 -24.62 9.96 43.33
CA SER A 49 -25.37 9.91 44.59
C SER A 49 -25.02 8.60 45.34
N VAL A 50 -25.10 8.63 46.67
CA VAL A 50 -24.75 7.52 47.59
C VAL A 50 -25.45 6.19 47.26
N ALA A 51 -26.54 6.21 46.49
CA ALA A 51 -27.24 5.03 45.99
C ALA A 51 -26.45 4.23 44.90
N GLY A 52 -25.52 4.87 44.19
CA GLY A 52 -24.71 4.24 43.14
C GLY A 52 -23.57 3.35 43.65
N LEU A 53 -23.20 3.46 44.93
CA LEU A 53 -22.17 2.60 45.55
C LEU A 53 -22.72 1.23 45.98
N ALA A 54 -24.05 1.08 46.06
CA ALA A 54 -24.71 -0.15 46.50
C ALA A 54 -25.12 -1.09 45.36
N SER A 55 -25.11 -0.63 44.11
CA SER A 55 -25.30 -1.48 42.93
C SER A 55 -23.98 -1.52 42.16
N GLY A 56 -23.41 -2.70 41.92
CA GLY A 56 -22.15 -2.90 41.18
C GLY A 56 -22.19 -2.47 39.70
N PHE A 57 -22.97 -1.45 39.37
CA PHE A 57 -23.39 -1.01 38.03
C PHE A 57 -22.60 0.20 37.50
N ALA A 58 -21.50 0.60 38.15
CA ALA A 58 -20.61 1.66 37.67
C ALA A 58 -19.94 1.33 36.31
N TRP A 59 -19.91 0.05 35.92
CA TRP A 59 -19.31 -0.42 34.66
C TRP A 59 -20.30 -0.53 33.50
N GLY A 60 -21.62 -0.44 33.77
CA GLY A 60 -22.68 -0.68 32.77
C GLY A 60 -22.51 0.15 31.49
N PRO A 61 -22.29 1.47 31.58
CA PRO A 61 -22.07 2.32 30.42
C PRO A 61 -20.79 1.97 29.63
N LEU A 62 -19.70 1.59 30.31
CA LEU A 62 -18.45 1.19 29.64
C LEU A 62 -18.62 -0.14 28.90
N VAL A 63 -19.31 -1.10 29.52
CA VAL A 63 -19.64 -2.37 28.88
C VAL A 63 -20.53 -2.13 27.65
N ALA A 64 -21.49 -1.21 27.72
CA ALA A 64 -22.34 -0.87 26.58
C ALA A 64 -21.52 -0.33 25.38
N ILE A 65 -20.49 0.49 25.63
CA ILE A 65 -19.58 0.98 24.58
C ILE A 65 -18.79 -0.18 23.95
N VAL A 66 -18.20 -1.04 24.77
CA VAL A 66 -17.42 -2.21 24.31
C VAL A 66 -18.29 -3.15 23.48
N VAL A 67 -19.50 -3.46 23.95
CA VAL A 67 -20.45 -4.32 23.24
C VAL A 67 -20.88 -3.67 21.91
N THR A 68 -21.23 -2.39 21.93
CA THR A 68 -21.66 -1.67 20.72
C THR A 68 -20.56 -1.62 19.66
N ALA A 69 -19.33 -1.32 20.08
CA ALA A 69 -18.16 -1.32 19.20
C ALA A 69 -17.87 -2.71 18.64
N SER A 70 -17.96 -3.74 19.49
CA SER A 70 -17.74 -5.13 19.08
C SER A 70 -18.79 -5.61 18.07
N VAL A 71 -20.06 -5.26 18.28
CA VAL A 71 -21.14 -5.58 17.34
C VAL A 71 -20.94 -4.87 16.00
N ALA A 72 -20.61 -3.57 16.03
CA ALA A 72 -20.32 -2.80 14.82
C ALA A 72 -19.16 -3.42 14.01
N ALA A 73 -18.07 -3.79 14.69
CA ALA A 73 -16.92 -4.43 14.08
C ALA A 73 -17.31 -5.78 13.45
N LEU A 74 -17.99 -6.64 14.20
CA LEU A 74 -18.43 -7.96 13.72
C LEU A 74 -19.32 -7.86 12.49
N ILE A 75 -20.19 -6.85 12.39
CA ILE A 75 -21.02 -6.62 11.20
C ILE A 75 -20.14 -6.30 9.99
N GLY A 76 -19.23 -5.33 10.11
CA GLY A 76 -18.33 -4.95 9.01
C GLY A 76 -17.41 -6.11 8.58
N ASP A 77 -16.84 -6.81 9.55
CA ASP A 77 -15.93 -7.92 9.32
C ASP A 77 -16.65 -9.13 8.72
N THR A 78 -17.89 -9.40 9.14
CA THR A 78 -18.72 -10.46 8.54
C THR A 78 -19.04 -10.16 7.07
N LEU A 79 -19.30 -8.90 6.71
CA LEU A 79 -19.51 -8.51 5.32
C LEU A 79 -18.27 -8.79 4.48
N TRP A 80 -17.08 -8.41 4.96
CA TRP A 80 -15.82 -8.68 4.29
C TRP A 80 -15.50 -10.17 4.18
N PHE A 81 -15.81 -10.94 5.22
CA PHE A 81 -15.61 -12.38 5.24
C PHE A 81 -16.48 -13.08 4.17
N TRP A 82 -17.75 -12.71 4.08
CA TRP A 82 -18.64 -13.24 3.03
C TRP A 82 -18.23 -12.79 1.63
N LEU A 83 -17.77 -11.54 1.49
CA LEU A 83 -17.24 -11.04 0.23
C LEU A 83 -16.00 -11.82 -0.20
N GLY A 84 -15.08 -12.08 0.72
CA GLY A 84 -13.92 -12.94 0.52
C GLY A 84 -14.31 -14.38 0.15
N ARG A 85 -15.31 -14.96 0.81
CA ARG A 85 -15.80 -16.31 0.53
C ARG A 85 -16.46 -16.44 -0.85
N ARG A 86 -17.24 -15.44 -1.26
CA ARG A 86 -18.00 -15.49 -2.52
C ARG A 86 -17.16 -15.10 -3.74
N TYR A 87 -16.21 -14.19 -3.57
CA TYR A 87 -15.46 -13.60 -4.69
C TYR A 87 -13.95 -13.88 -4.67
N GLY A 88 -13.40 -14.43 -3.59
CA GLY A 88 -12.05 -14.99 -3.50
C GLY A 88 -10.96 -14.10 -4.10
N SER A 89 -10.26 -14.65 -5.09
CA SER A 89 -9.15 -14.00 -5.80
C SER A 89 -9.52 -12.69 -6.50
N ARG A 90 -10.80 -12.42 -6.81
CA ARG A 90 -11.24 -11.16 -7.43
C ARG A 90 -11.22 -9.98 -6.45
N VAL A 91 -11.62 -10.19 -5.19
CA VAL A 91 -11.57 -9.15 -4.15
C VAL A 91 -10.12 -8.83 -3.81
N LEU A 92 -9.28 -9.87 -3.69
CA LEU A 92 -7.86 -9.71 -3.46
C LEU A 92 -7.19 -8.95 -4.62
N GLY A 93 -7.55 -9.27 -5.87
CA GLY A 93 -7.10 -8.56 -7.06
C GLY A 93 -7.54 -7.09 -7.14
N PHE A 94 -8.75 -6.76 -6.65
CA PHE A 94 -9.25 -5.38 -6.59
C PHE A 94 -8.53 -4.55 -5.50
N MET A 95 -8.39 -5.09 -4.29
CA MET A 95 -7.68 -4.40 -3.21
C MET A 95 -6.18 -4.24 -3.50
N CYS A 96 -5.56 -5.23 -4.16
CA CYS A 96 -4.17 -5.13 -4.62
C CYS A 96 -3.99 -4.21 -5.83
N LYS A 97 -5.07 -3.85 -6.55
CA LYS A 97 -5.02 -2.85 -7.63
C LYS A 97 -5.05 -1.41 -7.09
N LEU A 98 -5.61 -1.22 -5.89
CA LEU A 98 -5.59 0.03 -5.13
C LEU A 98 -4.27 0.26 -4.38
N SER A 99 -3.57 -0.82 -3.99
CA SER A 99 -2.25 -0.75 -3.36
C SER A 99 -1.11 -0.70 -4.39
N ILE A 100 -0.25 0.31 -4.32
CA ILE A 100 0.76 0.67 -5.33
C ILE A 100 1.90 -0.36 -5.50
N SER A 101 1.94 -1.42 -4.69
CA SER A 101 2.92 -2.51 -4.77
C SER A 101 2.23 -3.86 -4.60
N ARG A 102 2.01 -4.55 -5.73
CA ARG A 102 1.16 -5.75 -5.87
C ARG A 102 1.69 -6.98 -5.13
N ASP A 103 3.01 -7.16 -5.04
CA ASP A 103 3.59 -8.44 -4.58
C ASP A 103 4.04 -8.41 -3.11
N THR A 104 4.46 -7.25 -2.58
CA THR A 104 4.85 -7.12 -1.17
C THR A 104 3.65 -7.18 -0.22
N CYS A 105 2.49 -6.66 -0.68
CA CYS A 105 1.23 -6.66 0.07
C CYS A 105 0.68 -8.08 0.23
N VAL A 106 0.76 -8.88 -0.85
CA VAL A 106 0.23 -10.25 -0.91
C VAL A 106 1.14 -11.23 -0.19
N ASN A 107 2.45 -11.27 -0.52
CA ASN A 107 3.36 -12.27 0.07
C ASN A 107 3.54 -12.09 1.57
N ARG A 108 3.64 -10.85 2.07
CA ARG A 108 3.85 -10.60 3.51
C ARG A 108 2.59 -10.89 4.34
N SER A 109 1.40 -10.61 3.80
CA SER A 109 0.14 -10.86 4.50
C SER A 109 -0.26 -12.34 4.46
N LEU A 110 0.02 -13.03 3.35
CA LEU A 110 -0.18 -14.48 3.22
C LEU A 110 0.82 -15.29 4.05
N ASP A 111 2.07 -14.85 4.21
CA ASP A 111 3.05 -15.51 5.09
C ASP A 111 2.60 -15.50 6.56
N PHE A 112 2.04 -14.38 7.04
CA PHE A 112 1.50 -14.28 8.40
C PHE A 112 0.25 -15.15 8.58
N PHE A 113 -0.65 -15.17 7.58
CA PHE A 113 -1.83 -16.03 7.62
C PHE A 113 -1.47 -17.52 7.51
N GLY A 114 -0.46 -17.89 6.72
CA GLY A 114 0.03 -19.27 6.58
C GLY A 114 0.66 -19.83 7.85
N ARG A 115 1.30 -18.97 8.67
CA ARG A 115 1.92 -19.37 9.94
C ARG A 115 0.94 -19.45 11.12
N PHE A 116 -0.02 -18.53 11.21
CA PHE A 116 -0.91 -18.40 12.38
C PHE A 116 -2.37 -18.79 12.11
N GLY A 117 -2.77 -18.92 10.84
CA GLY A 117 -4.13 -19.26 10.42
C GLY A 117 -5.17 -18.27 10.96
N VAL A 118 -6.38 -18.78 11.25
CA VAL A 118 -7.51 -17.99 11.78
C VAL A 118 -7.21 -17.28 13.11
N ARG A 119 -6.21 -17.74 13.88
CA ARG A 119 -5.85 -17.16 15.18
C ARG A 119 -5.31 -15.74 15.06
N ILE A 120 -4.77 -15.38 13.90
CA ILE A 120 -4.27 -14.02 13.63
C ILE A 120 -5.39 -12.97 13.75
N LEU A 121 -6.66 -13.36 13.52
CA LEU A 121 -7.80 -12.44 13.57
C LEU A 121 -7.96 -11.80 14.95
N ALA A 122 -7.64 -12.54 16.02
CA ALA A 122 -7.71 -12.05 17.40
C ALA A 122 -6.74 -10.88 17.69
N VAL A 123 -5.66 -10.74 16.90
CA VAL A 123 -4.66 -9.68 17.05
C VAL A 123 -4.63 -8.72 15.86
N SER A 124 -5.32 -9.06 14.78
CA SER A 124 -5.25 -8.33 13.51
C SER A 124 -5.72 -6.88 13.61
N LYS A 125 -6.66 -6.58 14.50
CA LYS A 125 -7.23 -5.25 14.71
C LYS A 125 -6.26 -4.25 15.35
N PHE A 126 -5.18 -4.70 15.97
CA PHE A 126 -4.14 -3.83 16.53
C PHE A 126 -3.14 -3.34 15.49
N ILE A 127 -3.09 -3.97 14.32
CA ILE A 127 -2.15 -3.65 13.26
C ILE A 127 -2.94 -3.03 12.10
N PRO A 128 -2.83 -1.72 11.87
CA PRO A 128 -3.54 -1.05 10.79
C PRO A 128 -3.30 -1.74 9.43
N GLY A 129 -4.37 -2.02 8.70
CA GLY A 129 -4.33 -2.68 7.39
C GLY A 129 -4.24 -4.22 7.44
N LEU A 130 -3.90 -4.83 8.58
CA LEU A 130 -3.84 -6.29 8.68
C LEU A 130 -5.24 -6.91 8.73
N SER A 131 -6.16 -6.37 9.54
CA SER A 131 -7.55 -6.84 9.63
C SER A 131 -8.28 -6.77 8.28
N THR A 132 -8.12 -5.67 7.55
CA THR A 132 -8.75 -5.45 6.22
C THR A 132 -8.36 -6.50 5.18
N LEU A 133 -7.18 -7.11 5.32
CA LEU A 133 -6.71 -8.17 4.41
C LEU A 133 -6.97 -9.57 4.98
N ALA A 134 -6.74 -9.78 6.27
CA ALA A 134 -6.86 -11.08 6.92
C ALA A 134 -8.30 -11.61 6.90
N ILE A 135 -9.31 -10.74 7.03
CA ILE A 135 -10.73 -11.12 7.08
C ILE A 135 -11.23 -11.66 5.73
N PRO A 136 -11.06 -10.95 4.59
CA PRO A 136 -11.39 -11.51 3.28
C PRO A 136 -10.60 -12.77 2.93
N VAL A 137 -9.32 -12.84 3.30
CA VAL A 137 -8.48 -14.03 3.08
C VAL A 137 -8.99 -15.22 3.88
N ALA A 138 -9.43 -15.02 5.13
CA ALA A 138 -10.07 -16.05 5.93
C ALA A 138 -11.36 -16.57 5.27
N GLY A 139 -12.14 -15.69 4.64
CA GLY A 139 -13.32 -16.07 3.85
C GLY A 139 -12.95 -16.89 2.61
N ALA A 140 -11.93 -16.45 1.87
CA ALA A 140 -11.46 -17.07 0.63
C ALA A 140 -10.81 -18.45 0.85
N THR A 141 -10.22 -18.68 2.03
CA THR A 141 -9.55 -19.95 2.40
C THR A 141 -10.51 -21.03 2.91
N GLY A 142 -11.82 -20.75 2.97
CA GLY A 142 -12.84 -21.75 3.31
C GLY A 142 -12.95 -22.07 4.81
N ILE A 143 -12.39 -21.24 5.70
CA ILE A 143 -12.56 -21.39 7.15
C ILE A 143 -14.05 -21.36 7.51
N GLY A 144 -14.49 -22.19 8.47
CA GLY A 144 -15.87 -22.21 8.95
C GLY A 144 -16.30 -20.88 9.59
N PHE A 145 -17.54 -20.44 9.36
CA PHE A 145 -18.03 -19.15 9.88
C PHE A 145 -17.97 -19.07 11.41
N GLY A 146 -18.23 -20.16 12.14
CA GLY A 146 -18.14 -20.18 13.60
C GLY A 146 -16.72 -19.94 14.12
N SER A 147 -15.70 -20.55 13.50
CA SER A 147 -14.30 -20.32 13.86
C SER A 147 -13.86 -18.90 13.55
N PHE A 148 -14.26 -18.35 12.40
CA PHE A 148 -14.05 -16.95 12.06
C PHE A 148 -14.65 -16.03 13.13
N LEU A 149 -15.96 -16.20 13.41
CA LEU A 149 -16.69 -15.33 14.32
C LEU A 149 -16.12 -15.38 15.74
N LEU A 150 -15.67 -16.55 16.21
CA LEU A 150 -15.06 -16.69 17.53
C LEU A 150 -13.76 -15.88 17.65
N TYR A 151 -12.82 -16.05 16.73
CA TYR A 151 -11.53 -15.34 16.79
C TYR A 151 -11.68 -13.84 16.49
N ASP A 152 -12.59 -13.49 15.59
CA ASP A 152 -12.87 -12.11 15.25
C ASP A 152 -13.58 -11.36 16.40
N ALA A 153 -14.53 -12.00 17.09
CA ALA A 153 -15.18 -11.47 18.28
C ALA A 153 -14.21 -11.31 19.45
N LEU A 154 -13.32 -12.28 19.67
CA LEU A 154 -12.26 -12.17 20.68
C LEU A 154 -11.36 -10.96 20.38
N GLY A 155 -10.97 -10.78 19.12
CA GLY A 155 -10.18 -9.62 18.70
C GLY A 155 -10.93 -8.30 18.87
N ALA A 156 -12.23 -8.25 18.50
CA ALA A 156 -13.06 -7.06 18.63
C ALA A 156 -13.28 -6.66 20.09
N LEU A 157 -13.54 -7.62 20.97
CA LEU A 157 -13.70 -7.41 22.41
C LEU A 157 -12.40 -6.94 23.06
N LEU A 158 -11.28 -7.59 22.74
CA LEU A 158 -9.97 -7.21 23.29
C LEU A 158 -9.57 -5.81 22.84
N TRP A 159 -9.72 -5.51 21.54
CA TRP A 159 -9.38 -4.21 20.97
C TRP A 159 -10.26 -3.08 21.51
N SER A 160 -11.59 -3.27 21.53
CA SER A 160 -12.52 -2.26 22.04
C SER A 160 -12.40 -2.08 23.55
N GLY A 161 -12.19 -3.17 24.30
CA GLY A 161 -11.93 -3.16 25.72
C GLY A 161 -10.66 -2.38 26.08
N ILE A 162 -9.55 -2.61 25.36
CA ILE A 162 -8.30 -1.85 25.57
C ILE A 162 -8.49 -0.38 25.24
N GLY A 163 -9.17 -0.04 24.13
CA GLY A 163 -9.44 1.35 23.76
C GLY A 163 -10.25 2.10 24.83
N VAL A 164 -11.33 1.47 25.31
CA VAL A 164 -12.18 2.04 26.37
C VAL A 164 -11.45 2.13 27.70
N ALA A 165 -10.72 1.07 28.10
CA ALA A 165 -9.96 1.05 29.34
C ALA A 165 -8.84 2.10 29.34
N PHE A 166 -8.15 2.29 28.21
CA PHE A 166 -7.15 3.34 28.04
C PHE A 166 -7.77 4.72 28.24
N GLY A 167 -8.93 4.98 27.63
CA GLY A 167 -9.70 6.20 27.84
C GLY A 167 -10.11 6.41 29.30
N ALA A 168 -10.60 5.37 29.95
CA ALA A 168 -11.05 5.40 31.33
C ALA A 168 -9.90 5.67 32.33
N ILE A 169 -8.74 5.03 32.14
CA ILE A 169 -7.57 5.17 33.03
C ILE A 169 -6.89 6.53 32.86
N PHE A 170 -6.80 7.02 31.62
CA PHE A 170 -6.11 8.27 31.30
C PHE A 170 -7.07 9.45 31.08
N ALA A 171 -8.26 9.40 31.68
CA ALA A 171 -9.32 10.41 31.46
C ALA A 171 -8.82 11.85 31.74
N ASP A 172 -8.04 12.07 32.80
CA ASP A 172 -7.47 13.38 33.14
C ASP A 172 -6.45 13.88 32.09
N LEU A 173 -5.67 12.96 31.50
CA LEU A 173 -4.71 13.27 30.45
C LEU A 173 -5.42 13.53 29.12
N VAL A 174 -6.51 12.80 28.85
CA VAL A 174 -7.37 12.99 27.68
C VAL A 174 -8.09 14.34 27.76
N ASP A 175 -8.69 14.71 28.90
CA ASP A 175 -9.32 16.01 29.09
C ASP A 175 -8.31 17.16 28.98
N ARG A 176 -7.08 16.99 29.50
CA ARG A 176 -5.99 17.98 29.28
C ARG A 176 -5.55 18.03 27.83
N ALA A 177 -5.36 16.90 27.16
CA ALA A 177 -4.98 16.84 25.75
C ALA A 177 -6.06 17.43 24.85
N LEU A 178 -7.34 17.24 25.17
CA LEU A 178 -8.48 17.87 24.52
C LEU A 178 -8.51 19.38 24.78
N ALA A 179 -8.21 19.85 25.99
CA ALA A 179 -8.08 21.28 26.28
C ALA A 179 -6.91 21.92 25.50
N TRP A 180 -5.79 21.21 25.37
CA TRP A 180 -4.69 21.61 24.48
C TRP A 180 -5.10 21.56 23.01
N LEU A 181 -5.93 20.60 22.57
CA LEU A 181 -6.50 20.54 21.23
C LEU A 181 -7.59 21.60 20.98
N ASP A 182 -8.32 22.07 21.98
CA ASP A 182 -9.28 23.16 21.78
C ASP A 182 -8.55 24.51 21.71
N LEU A 183 -7.44 24.68 22.46
CA LEU A 183 -6.57 25.86 22.36
C LEU A 183 -5.68 25.86 21.10
N PHE A 184 -5.07 24.73 20.75
CA PHE A 184 -4.09 24.61 19.67
C PHE A 184 -4.61 23.86 18.45
N GLY A 185 -5.76 23.20 18.50
CA GLY A 185 -6.20 22.28 17.45
C GLY A 185 -6.50 22.97 16.13
N ARG A 186 -6.96 24.23 16.12
CA ARG A 186 -7.01 25.00 14.87
C ARG A 186 -5.61 25.23 14.31
N GLY A 187 -4.62 25.51 15.16
CA GLY A 187 -3.23 25.70 14.77
C GLY A 187 -2.56 24.42 14.32
N VAL A 188 -2.68 23.32 15.07
CA VAL A 188 -2.06 22.02 14.76
C VAL A 188 -2.70 21.39 13.53
N VAL A 189 -4.04 21.44 13.40
CA VAL A 189 -4.71 20.97 12.18
C VAL A 189 -4.35 21.86 10.99
N ALA A 190 -4.29 23.18 11.16
CA ALA A 190 -3.82 24.07 10.09
C ALA A 190 -2.37 23.77 9.70
N ILE A 191 -1.46 23.54 10.66
CA ILE A 191 -0.07 23.17 10.41
C ILE A 191 0.02 21.82 9.72
N ALA A 192 -0.75 20.82 10.13
CA ALA A 192 -0.77 19.50 9.50
C ALA A 192 -1.30 19.57 8.06
N VAL A 193 -2.37 20.34 7.83
CA VAL A 193 -2.93 20.58 6.49
C VAL A 193 -1.95 21.34 5.62
N VAL A 194 -1.31 22.39 6.15
CA VAL A 194 -0.28 23.17 5.45
C VAL A 194 0.95 22.32 5.15
N ALA A 195 1.42 21.50 6.10
CA ALA A 195 2.54 20.59 5.91
C ALA A 195 2.21 19.53 4.86
N LEU A 196 1.00 18.96 4.88
CA LEU A 196 0.53 18.02 3.86
C LEU A 196 0.42 18.69 2.49
N ALA A 197 -0.17 19.89 2.42
CA ALA A 197 -0.29 20.65 1.20
C ALA A 197 1.09 21.03 0.63
N LEU A 198 2.02 21.47 1.47
CA LEU A 198 3.41 21.75 1.08
C LEU A 198 4.12 20.49 0.62
N TYR A 199 3.98 19.38 1.33
CA TYR A 199 4.54 18.09 0.93
C TYR A 199 4.04 17.67 -0.45
N LEU A 200 2.71 17.72 -0.67
CA LEU A 200 2.09 17.40 -1.94
C LEU A 200 2.52 18.37 -3.05
N ALA A 201 2.62 19.66 -2.76
CA ALA A 201 3.08 20.68 -3.69
C ALA A 201 4.55 20.48 -4.08
N VAL A 202 5.43 20.17 -3.11
CA VAL A 202 6.84 19.83 -3.36
C VAL A 202 6.96 18.56 -4.17
N ARG A 203 6.23 17.49 -3.81
CA ARG A 203 6.17 16.23 -4.59
C ARG A 203 5.68 16.48 -6.01
N TRP A 204 4.64 17.30 -6.17
CA TRP A 204 4.10 17.67 -7.47
C TRP A 204 5.10 18.49 -8.28
N TRP A 205 5.75 19.47 -7.67
CA TRP A 205 6.73 20.32 -8.33
C TRP A 205 7.98 19.54 -8.70
N GLN A 206 8.48 18.65 -7.84
CA GLN A 206 9.55 17.70 -8.16
C GLN A 206 9.17 16.82 -9.35
N ARG A 207 7.94 16.29 -9.38
CA ARG A 207 7.44 15.48 -10.50
C ARG A 207 7.34 16.27 -11.80
N VAL A 208 6.75 17.46 -11.77
CA VAL A 208 6.59 18.32 -12.95
C VAL A 208 7.94 18.85 -13.44
N SER A 209 8.84 19.25 -12.53
CA SER A 209 10.17 19.73 -12.90
C SER A 209 11.04 18.62 -13.47
N LEU A 210 10.95 17.39 -12.94
CA LEU A 210 11.58 16.21 -13.53
C LEU A 210 11.06 15.98 -14.95
N LEU A 211 9.74 15.94 -15.14
CA LEU A 211 9.14 15.75 -16.48
C LEU A 211 9.49 16.87 -17.45
N ARG A 212 9.57 18.13 -16.99
CA ARG A 212 10.01 19.26 -17.82
C ARG A 212 11.50 19.17 -18.18
N ARG A 213 12.36 18.69 -17.28
CA ARG A 213 13.79 18.45 -17.55
C ARG A 213 14.02 17.26 -18.47
N LEU A 214 13.07 16.33 -18.53
CA LEU A 214 13.06 15.16 -19.39
C LEU A 214 12.30 15.39 -20.70
N ARG A 215 12.01 16.66 -21.04
CA ARG A 215 11.33 17.07 -22.28
C ARG A 215 12.28 16.97 -23.47
N MET A 216 12.76 15.76 -23.72
CA MET A 216 13.57 15.40 -24.86
C MET A 216 12.69 14.85 -25.97
N ALA A 217 13.18 14.94 -27.22
CA ALA A 217 12.48 14.40 -28.37
C ALA A 217 12.29 12.88 -28.18
N ARG A 218 11.04 12.45 -28.21
CA ARG A 218 10.68 11.03 -28.14
C ARG A 218 10.48 10.52 -29.55
N ILE A 219 10.91 9.29 -29.78
CA ILE A 219 10.66 8.61 -31.04
C ILE A 219 9.37 7.80 -30.93
N ASP A 220 8.53 7.87 -31.95
CA ASP A 220 7.31 7.05 -32.00
C ASP A 220 7.63 5.61 -32.44
N ILE A 221 6.66 4.71 -32.24
CA ILE A 221 6.81 3.29 -32.55
C ILE A 221 7.03 3.06 -34.05
N ALA A 222 6.32 3.77 -34.92
CA ALA A 222 6.38 3.57 -36.37
C ALA A 222 7.74 4.02 -36.94
N MET A 223 8.27 5.12 -36.44
CA MET A 223 9.59 5.64 -36.76
C MET A 223 10.70 4.71 -36.26
N LEU A 224 10.60 4.20 -35.02
CA LEU A 224 11.55 3.18 -34.56
C LEU A 224 11.53 1.96 -35.49
N ARG A 225 10.34 1.49 -35.87
CA ARG A 225 10.19 0.34 -36.78
C ARG A 225 10.85 0.60 -38.13
N ALA A 226 10.61 1.76 -38.73
CA ALA A 226 11.25 2.15 -39.99
C ALA A 226 12.78 2.23 -39.87
N LEU A 227 13.30 2.73 -38.75
CA LEU A 227 14.75 2.81 -38.52
C LEU A 227 15.41 1.45 -38.29
N LEU A 228 14.70 0.49 -37.70
CA LEU A 228 15.22 -0.88 -37.52
C LEU A 228 15.44 -1.62 -38.86
N GLU A 229 14.82 -1.16 -39.94
CA GLU A 229 14.98 -1.70 -41.29
C GLU A 229 16.13 -1.03 -42.07
N GLY A 230 16.71 0.06 -41.53
CA GLY A 230 17.85 0.76 -42.12
C GLY A 230 19.22 0.23 -41.69
N GLU A 231 20.27 0.64 -42.40
CA GLU A 231 21.67 0.32 -42.08
C GLU A 231 22.50 1.59 -41.77
N PRO A 232 23.16 1.68 -40.60
CA PRO A 232 23.11 0.75 -39.47
C PRO A 232 21.83 0.93 -38.63
N PRO A 233 21.25 -0.16 -38.09
CA PRO A 233 20.05 -0.05 -37.27
C PRO A 233 20.34 0.61 -35.91
N PRO A 234 19.37 1.36 -35.34
CA PRO A 234 19.52 1.95 -34.03
C PRO A 234 19.71 0.86 -32.97
N LEU A 235 20.50 1.14 -31.95
CA LEU A 235 20.61 0.25 -30.80
C LEU A 235 19.46 0.52 -29.85
N VAL A 236 18.58 -0.45 -29.69
CA VAL A 236 17.50 -0.40 -28.71
C VAL A 236 18.04 -0.82 -27.35
N ILE A 237 17.69 -0.09 -26.29
CA ILE A 237 18.18 -0.31 -24.93
C ILE A 237 17.00 -0.47 -23.99
N ASP A 238 16.92 -1.62 -23.33
CA ASP A 238 15.97 -1.90 -22.26
C ASP A 238 16.53 -1.40 -20.93
N VAL A 239 15.89 -0.37 -20.36
CA VAL A 239 16.30 0.21 -19.07
C VAL A 239 15.39 -0.21 -17.92
N ARG A 240 14.58 -1.26 -18.12
CA ARG A 240 13.79 -1.86 -17.04
C ARG A 240 14.72 -2.52 -16.02
N ARG A 241 14.39 -2.32 -14.75
CA ARG A 241 15.06 -3.04 -13.66
C ARG A 241 14.88 -4.55 -13.81
N ARG A 242 15.82 -5.32 -13.27
CA ARG A 242 15.84 -6.79 -13.39
C ARG A 242 14.55 -7.42 -12.88
N GLU A 243 13.99 -6.91 -11.78
CA GLU A 243 12.74 -7.42 -11.21
C GLU A 243 11.56 -7.21 -12.16
N ARG A 244 11.54 -6.10 -12.90
CA ARG A 244 10.48 -5.79 -13.87
C ARG A 244 10.58 -6.68 -15.10
N ARG A 245 11.79 -7.01 -15.55
CA ARG A 245 12.04 -7.98 -16.63
C ARG A 245 11.62 -9.39 -16.23
N ALA A 246 11.82 -9.79 -14.98
CA ALA A 246 11.35 -11.08 -14.49
C ALA A 246 9.81 -11.20 -14.49
N MET A 247 9.11 -10.07 -14.27
CA MET A 247 7.63 -10.01 -14.26
C MET A 247 7.02 -9.93 -15.67
N ASP A 248 7.69 -9.27 -16.61
CA ASP A 248 7.31 -9.20 -18.03
C ASP A 248 8.54 -9.61 -18.88
N PRO A 249 8.77 -10.93 -19.07
CA PRO A 249 9.98 -11.51 -19.66
C PRO A 249 9.97 -11.43 -21.19
N PHE A 250 9.59 -10.27 -21.72
CA PHE A 250 9.58 -9.97 -23.14
C PHE A 250 10.32 -8.66 -23.39
N ALA A 251 11.13 -8.61 -24.43
CA ALA A 251 11.86 -7.42 -24.86
C ALA A 251 11.55 -7.07 -26.32
N ILE A 252 11.81 -5.81 -26.68
CA ILE A 252 11.84 -5.43 -28.10
C ILE A 252 13.00 -6.19 -28.77
N PRO A 253 12.80 -6.75 -29.98
CA PRO A 253 13.82 -7.57 -30.61
C PRO A 253 15.17 -6.87 -30.78
N GLY A 254 16.25 -7.56 -30.43
CA GLY A 254 17.62 -7.02 -30.48
C GLY A 254 17.95 -5.94 -29.44
N ALA A 255 17.11 -5.76 -28.42
CA ALA A 255 17.38 -4.79 -27.35
C ALA A 255 18.56 -5.21 -26.46
N LEU A 256 19.48 -4.28 -26.22
CA LEU A 256 20.52 -4.41 -25.21
C LEU A 256 19.91 -4.23 -23.81
N LEU A 257 20.11 -5.23 -22.97
CA LEU A 257 19.69 -5.21 -21.58
C LEU A 257 20.75 -4.49 -20.73
N LEU A 258 20.42 -3.31 -20.19
CA LEU A 258 21.33 -2.60 -19.30
C LEU A 258 21.37 -3.30 -17.94
N HIS A 259 22.58 -3.64 -17.46
CA HIS A 259 22.83 -4.22 -16.14
C HIS A 259 23.50 -3.18 -15.21
N ASP A 260 23.76 -3.55 -13.95
CA ASP A 260 24.34 -2.66 -12.94
C ASP A 260 25.74 -2.14 -13.35
N ASP A 261 26.45 -2.87 -14.24
CA ASP A 261 27.70 -2.43 -14.88
C ASP A 261 27.45 -1.87 -16.30
N ALA A 262 26.64 -0.82 -16.39
CA ALA A 262 26.31 -0.18 -17.67
C ALA A 262 27.56 0.39 -18.40
N ALA A 263 28.59 0.79 -17.64
CA ALA A 263 29.78 1.44 -18.21
C ALA A 263 30.57 0.51 -19.13
N SER A 264 30.75 -0.76 -18.74
CA SER A 264 31.47 -1.75 -19.57
C SER A 264 30.69 -2.11 -20.84
N GLN A 265 29.36 -2.27 -20.73
CA GLN A 265 28.48 -2.59 -21.87
C GLN A 265 28.44 -1.45 -22.90
N LEU A 266 28.59 -0.21 -22.45
CA LEU A 266 28.53 0.99 -23.30
C LEU A 266 29.89 1.40 -23.88
N ALA A 267 31.01 0.84 -23.40
CA ALA A 267 32.36 1.26 -23.77
C ALA A 267 32.69 1.04 -25.26
N GLY A 268 32.14 -0.01 -25.87
CA GLY A 268 32.39 -0.38 -27.28
C GLY A 268 31.45 0.26 -28.30
N ILE A 269 30.51 1.12 -27.86
CA ILE A 269 29.48 1.67 -28.73
C ILE A 269 29.94 3.03 -29.30
N ALA A 270 29.83 3.20 -30.62
CA ALA A 270 30.12 4.46 -31.29
C ALA A 270 29.21 5.58 -30.76
N ARG A 271 29.79 6.74 -30.45
CA ARG A 271 29.10 7.85 -29.74
C ARG A 271 28.06 8.57 -30.60
N ASP A 272 28.19 8.47 -31.91
CA ASP A 272 27.28 8.97 -32.93
C ASP A 272 26.19 7.95 -33.33
N ARG A 273 26.27 6.71 -32.84
CA ARG A 273 25.24 5.70 -33.11
C ARG A 273 23.92 6.11 -32.45
N LYS A 274 22.84 6.01 -33.21
CA LYS A 274 21.48 6.25 -32.69
C LYS A 274 21.10 5.22 -31.62
N LEU A 275 20.79 5.71 -30.42
CA LEU A 275 20.34 4.91 -29.29
C LEU A 275 18.87 5.19 -28.99
N VAL A 276 18.09 4.13 -28.78
CA VAL A 276 16.67 4.24 -28.42
C VAL A 276 16.43 3.52 -27.10
N THR A 277 16.10 4.27 -26.06
CA THR A 277 15.85 3.71 -24.72
C THR A 277 14.35 3.48 -24.52
N TYR A 278 13.97 2.39 -23.85
CA TYR A 278 12.58 2.15 -23.49
C TYR A 278 12.43 1.57 -22.09
N CYS A 279 11.26 1.78 -21.49
CA CYS A 279 10.87 1.17 -20.23
C CYS A 279 9.38 0.81 -20.24
N ASP A 280 8.87 0.38 -19.09
CA ASP A 280 7.46 0.04 -18.83
C ASP A 280 6.83 0.99 -17.77
N CYS A 281 7.48 2.13 -17.48
CA CYS A 281 7.01 3.09 -16.49
C CYS A 281 6.00 4.09 -17.07
N PRO A 282 5.07 4.62 -16.26
CA PRO A 282 4.19 5.73 -16.67
C PRO A 282 5.01 6.92 -17.15
N SER A 283 4.64 7.48 -18.31
CA SER A 283 5.32 8.63 -18.92
C SER A 283 6.81 8.41 -19.22
N GLU A 284 7.25 7.15 -19.34
CA GLU A 284 8.58 6.77 -19.83
C GLU A 284 9.75 7.40 -19.06
N VAL A 285 9.54 7.68 -17.76
CA VAL A 285 10.50 8.45 -16.94
C VAL A 285 11.86 7.77 -16.86
N SER A 286 11.90 6.44 -16.66
CA SER A 286 13.17 5.70 -16.59
C SER A 286 13.94 5.73 -17.91
N ALA A 287 13.23 5.63 -19.05
CA ALA A 287 13.85 5.73 -20.38
C ALA A 287 14.44 7.13 -20.61
N ALA A 288 13.70 8.19 -20.28
CA ALA A 288 14.20 9.55 -20.43
C ALA A 288 15.38 9.87 -19.49
N LEU A 289 15.40 9.33 -18.27
CA LEU A 289 16.54 9.46 -17.37
C LEU A 289 17.79 8.75 -17.91
N ALA A 290 17.64 7.51 -18.38
CA ALA A 290 18.75 6.77 -18.97
C ALA A 290 19.26 7.44 -20.25
N ALA A 291 18.36 7.95 -21.09
CA ALA A 291 18.74 8.71 -22.27
C ALA A 291 19.56 9.96 -21.93
N LYS A 292 19.16 10.70 -20.88
CA LYS A 292 19.92 11.85 -20.39
C LYS A 292 21.30 11.46 -19.86
N GLU A 293 21.40 10.33 -19.16
CA GLU A 293 22.66 9.81 -18.66
C GLU A 293 23.62 9.41 -19.79
N LEU A 294 23.10 8.79 -20.85
CA LEU A 294 23.85 8.46 -22.06
C LEU A 294 24.36 9.74 -22.75
N ILE A 295 23.53 10.78 -22.87
CA ILE A 295 23.95 12.07 -23.41
C ILE A 295 25.06 12.69 -22.55
N ALA A 296 24.96 12.61 -21.22
CA ALA A 296 26.01 13.09 -20.32
C ALA A 296 27.34 12.31 -20.47
N HIS A 297 27.27 11.04 -20.90
CA HIS A 297 28.42 10.20 -21.23
C HIS A 297 28.89 10.35 -22.69
N GLY A 298 28.41 11.37 -23.41
CA GLY A 298 28.92 11.76 -24.73
C GLY A 298 28.23 11.12 -25.92
N PHE A 299 27.11 10.41 -25.74
CA PHE A 299 26.28 9.96 -26.87
C PHE A 299 25.48 11.12 -27.46
N THR A 300 25.46 11.26 -28.79
CA THR A 300 24.91 12.46 -29.45
C THR A 300 23.50 12.27 -30.02
N ASP A 301 23.09 11.05 -30.38
CA ASP A 301 21.75 10.74 -30.91
C ASP A 301 21.04 9.72 -30.02
N VAL A 302 20.36 10.20 -28.97
CA VAL A 302 19.64 9.35 -28.00
C VAL A 302 18.20 9.83 -27.83
N ALA A 303 17.24 8.92 -28.02
CA ALA A 303 15.81 9.21 -27.90
C ALA A 303 15.07 8.16 -27.04
N PRO A 304 14.16 8.56 -26.14
CA PRO A 304 13.26 7.62 -25.48
C PRO A 304 12.13 7.20 -26.42
N LEU A 305 11.77 5.92 -26.40
CA LEU A 305 10.63 5.37 -27.13
C LEU A 305 9.31 5.78 -26.46
N LEU A 306 8.44 6.46 -27.22
CA LEU A 306 7.13 6.88 -26.75
C LEU A 306 6.23 5.66 -26.48
N GLY A 307 5.62 5.58 -25.30
CA GLY A 307 4.75 4.47 -24.90
C GLY A 307 5.49 3.18 -24.49
N GLY A 308 6.82 3.13 -24.68
CA GLY A 308 7.67 2.04 -24.24
C GLY A 308 7.25 0.66 -24.75
N LEU A 309 7.51 -0.38 -23.95
CA LEU A 309 7.22 -1.78 -24.31
C LEU A 309 5.72 -2.04 -24.54
N ALA A 310 4.87 -1.37 -23.76
CA ALA A 310 3.42 -1.54 -23.86
C ALA A 310 2.88 -1.06 -25.20
N ALA A 311 3.36 0.09 -25.72
CA ALA A 311 2.95 0.59 -27.02
C ALA A 311 3.49 -0.25 -28.17
N TRP A 312 4.73 -0.75 -28.07
CA TRP A 312 5.29 -1.70 -29.04
C TRP A 312 4.42 -2.96 -29.17
N ARG A 313 4.04 -3.54 -28.03
CA ARG A 313 3.16 -4.71 -27.95
C ARG A 313 1.75 -4.40 -28.48
N ALA A 314 1.19 -3.25 -28.13
CA ALA A 314 -0.14 -2.85 -28.60
C ALA A 314 -0.21 -2.63 -30.11
N ALA A 315 0.89 -2.24 -30.73
CA ALA A 315 1.01 -2.13 -32.19
C ALA A 315 1.14 -3.49 -32.90
N GLY A 316 1.18 -4.61 -32.16
CA GLY A 316 1.19 -5.96 -32.71
C GLY A 316 2.55 -6.44 -33.21
N TYR A 317 3.64 -5.76 -32.86
CA TYR A 317 4.99 -6.15 -33.25
C TYR A 317 5.53 -7.31 -32.42
N ALA A 318 6.42 -8.10 -33.03
CA ALA A 318 7.08 -9.23 -32.39
C ALA A 318 7.90 -8.81 -31.16
N LEU A 319 7.99 -9.71 -30.20
CA LEU A 319 8.73 -9.56 -28.95
C LEU A 319 9.65 -10.77 -28.77
N ASP A 320 10.86 -10.52 -28.29
CA ASP A 320 11.80 -11.58 -27.97
C ASP A 320 11.58 -12.04 -26.52
N PRO A 321 11.44 -13.34 -26.25
CA PRO A 321 11.38 -13.86 -24.89
C PRO A 321 12.75 -13.72 -24.23
N LEU A 322 12.76 -13.22 -22.99
CA LEU A 322 13.96 -13.17 -22.16
C LEU A 322 14.13 -14.51 -21.44
N MET A 323 15.25 -15.20 -21.65
CA MET A 323 15.58 -16.41 -20.92
C MET A 323 15.84 -16.06 -19.44
N ILE A 324 15.22 -16.81 -18.53
CA ILE A 324 15.31 -16.57 -17.06
C ILE A 324 16.75 -16.77 -16.53
N GLU A 325 17.65 -17.38 -17.30
CA GLU A 325 19.06 -17.63 -16.93
C GLU A 325 19.89 -16.35 -16.75
N ASP A 326 19.58 -15.26 -17.45
CA ASP A 326 20.21 -13.95 -17.23
C ASP A 326 19.75 -13.28 -15.90
N ALA A 327 18.70 -13.82 -15.28
CA ALA A 327 18.28 -13.45 -13.92
C ALA A 327 19.02 -14.24 -12.81
N ALA A 328 19.77 -15.28 -13.16
CA ALA A 328 20.42 -16.18 -12.20
C ALA A 328 21.97 -16.14 -12.20
N ASN A 329 22.63 -15.72 -13.29
CA ASN A 329 24.10 -15.80 -13.45
C ASN A 329 24.97 -14.83 -12.60
N GLY A 330 24.47 -14.41 -11.44
CA GLY A 330 25.29 -13.83 -10.36
C GLY A 330 25.89 -14.86 -9.41
N ALA A 331 25.63 -16.16 -9.61
CA ALA A 331 26.31 -17.24 -8.91
C ALA A 331 27.41 -17.82 -9.80
N ALA A 332 28.66 -17.67 -9.37
CA ALA A 332 29.86 -18.16 -10.05
C ALA A 332 29.79 -19.64 -10.46
N PRO A 333 30.51 -20.07 -11.52
CA PRO A 333 30.42 -21.44 -12.04
C PRO A 333 31.11 -22.43 -11.10
N ALA A 334 30.38 -23.45 -10.66
CA ALA A 334 30.97 -24.64 -10.07
C ALA A 334 31.61 -25.48 -11.19
N ILE A 335 32.93 -25.57 -11.14
CA ILE A 335 33.78 -26.37 -12.02
C ILE A 335 33.34 -27.83 -11.98
N ALA A 336 32.93 -28.37 -13.13
CA ALA A 336 32.78 -29.81 -13.33
C ALA A 336 34.18 -30.45 -13.32
N LYS A 337 34.51 -31.20 -12.28
CA LYS A 337 35.62 -32.17 -12.34
C LYS A 337 35.11 -33.42 -13.05
N SER A 338 35.61 -33.63 -14.27
CA SER A 338 35.62 -34.94 -14.92
C SER A 338 36.43 -35.92 -14.07
N SER A 339 35.80 -36.99 -13.60
CA SER A 339 36.51 -38.20 -13.17
C SER A 339 36.33 -39.23 -14.27
N SER A 340 37.40 -39.45 -15.01
CA SER A 340 37.66 -40.62 -15.83
C SER A 340 38.92 -41.27 -15.28
N ALA A 341 38.74 -42.32 -14.47
CA ALA A 341 39.68 -43.42 -14.22
C ALA A 341 38.97 -44.43 -13.29
#